data_AF-A0A0K9P3B0-F1
#
_entry.id   AF-A0A0K9P3B0-F1
#
_cell.length_a   1.000
_cell.length_b   1.000
_cell.length_c   1.000
_cell.angle_alpha   90.00
_cell.angle_beta   90.00
_cell.angle_gamma   90.00
#
_symmetry.space_group_name_H-M   'P 1'
#
loop_
_entity.id
_entity.type
_entity.pdbx_description
1 polymer ?
#
loop_
_entity_poly.entity_id
_entity_poly.type
_entity_poly.pdbx_seq_one_letter_code
_entity_poly.pdbx_strand_id
1 'polypeptide(L)'
;MEEEHKLDEAKEIEKKLKIEGNEVDEDEEDAKGGEKIDVGPQVSLKDQIELDKDDESLRRWKEQLLGSVDMNSVGETLDPEVKILAVSILSPGMPDIVLPIPPAPNCKWFTLKEGSKYRLKFTFSVSNNIVCGLRYVNSVWKTGIKVESAKLMLGTFSPQAEAYVYEMNEEKTPSGVFARGSYSARTGFIDDDRKCYLEINYTFDIRKEWASAATN
;
A
#
# COMPACT_ATOMS: atom_id res chain seq x y z
N MET A 1 -13.01 21.40 31.58
CA MET A 1 -11.62 21.86 31.82
C MET A 1 -10.58 20.79 31.47
N GLU A 2 -10.56 19.58 32.07
CA GLU A 2 -9.62 18.51 31.64
C GLU A 2 -9.97 17.86 30.28
N GLU A 3 -11.25 17.70 29.95
CA GLU A 3 -11.69 17.14 28.66
C GLU A 3 -11.46 18.09 27.47
N GLU A 4 -11.61 19.39 27.68
CA GLU A 4 -11.35 20.41 26.67
C GLU A 4 -9.86 20.48 26.32
N HIS A 5 -8.99 20.37 27.32
CA HIS A 5 -7.54 20.36 27.11
C HIS A 5 -7.07 19.16 26.27
N LYS A 6 -7.69 17.98 26.44
CA LYS A 6 -7.39 16.79 25.63
C LYS A 6 -7.88 16.91 24.20
N LEU A 7 -9.02 17.57 23.98
CA LEU A 7 -9.55 17.80 22.64
C LEU A 7 -8.69 18.82 21.86
N ASP A 8 -8.15 19.81 22.56
CA ASP A 8 -7.25 20.80 21.97
C ASP A 8 -5.88 20.18 21.66
N GLU A 9 -5.33 19.32 22.53
CA GLU A 9 -4.11 18.55 22.23
C GLU A 9 -4.29 17.61 21.01
N ALA A 10 -5.44 16.93 20.89
CA ALA A 10 -5.73 16.06 19.75
C ALA A 10 -5.80 16.85 18.44
N LYS A 11 -6.40 18.05 18.45
CA LYS A 11 -6.45 18.95 17.29
C LYS A 11 -5.07 19.53 16.96
N GLU A 12 -4.26 19.83 17.96
CA GLU A 12 -2.88 20.31 17.77
C GLU A 12 -2.01 19.21 17.13
N ILE A 13 -2.19 17.96 17.55
CA ILE A 13 -1.52 16.78 16.97
C ILE A 13 -2.01 16.53 15.54
N GLU A 14 -3.32 16.58 15.29
CA GLU A 14 -3.89 16.44 13.93
C GLU A 14 -3.40 17.55 13.00
N LYS A 15 -3.27 18.78 13.51
CA LYS A 15 -2.75 19.92 12.77
C LYS A 15 -1.25 19.80 12.52
N LYS A 16 -0.46 19.30 13.46
CA LYS A 16 0.97 19.00 13.25
C LYS A 16 1.16 17.86 12.24
N LEU A 17 0.36 16.81 12.32
CA LEU A 17 0.33 15.72 11.34
C LEU A 17 -0.06 16.20 9.93
N LYS A 18 -0.95 17.19 9.82
CA LYS A 18 -1.33 17.83 8.55
C LYS A 18 -0.25 18.79 8.02
N ILE A 19 0.46 19.51 8.89
CA ILE A 19 1.49 20.49 8.50
C ILE A 19 2.81 19.79 8.13
N GLU A 20 3.13 18.66 8.74
CA GLU A 20 4.28 17.81 8.36
C GLU A 20 3.95 16.80 7.24
N GLY A 21 2.68 16.69 6.82
CA GLY A 21 2.18 15.65 5.92
C GLY A 21 1.98 16.04 4.45
N ASN A 22 2.37 17.25 4.03
CA ASN A 22 2.06 17.72 2.67
C ASN A 22 3.10 17.38 1.60
N GLU A 23 4.07 16.53 1.92
CA GLU A 23 4.91 15.88 0.93
C GLU A 23 4.74 14.38 1.20
N VAL A 24 4.08 13.65 0.30
CA VAL A 24 4.52 12.27 0.06
C VAL A 24 6.01 12.42 -0.16
N ASP A 25 6.86 11.76 0.62
CA ASP A 25 8.31 11.81 0.45
C ASP A 25 8.63 11.56 -1.05
N GLU A 26 8.72 12.64 -1.83
CA GLU A 26 9.40 12.68 -3.10
C GLU A 26 10.85 12.50 -2.69
N ASP A 27 11.26 11.26 -2.42
CA ASP A 27 12.68 10.99 -2.18
C ASP A 27 13.42 11.66 -3.35
N GLU A 28 14.35 12.54 -3.01
CA GLU A 28 15.23 13.23 -3.96
C GLU A 28 15.95 12.26 -4.93
N GLU A 29 15.88 10.95 -4.69
CA GLU A 29 16.34 9.90 -5.59
C GLU A 29 15.57 9.86 -6.93
N ASP A 30 14.25 10.07 -6.94
CA ASP A 30 13.48 10.14 -8.19
C ASP A 30 13.75 11.45 -8.95
N ALA A 31 14.26 12.48 -8.26
CA ALA A 31 14.66 13.77 -8.84
C ALA A 31 16.12 13.81 -9.33
N LYS A 32 16.96 12.84 -8.94
CA LYS A 32 18.39 12.79 -9.32
C LYS A 32 18.73 11.58 -10.19
N GLY A 33 18.47 11.72 -11.49
CA GLY A 33 19.37 11.16 -12.51
C GLY A 33 18.95 9.87 -13.22
N GLY A 34 17.69 9.44 -13.12
CA GLY A 34 17.14 8.52 -14.11
C GLY A 34 16.77 9.28 -15.38
N GLU A 35 17.27 8.89 -16.55
CA GLU A 35 16.69 9.35 -17.82
C GLU A 35 15.19 9.04 -17.78
N LYS A 36 14.34 10.07 -17.92
CA LYS A 36 12.89 9.87 -18.00
C LYS A 36 12.63 9.01 -19.22
N ILE A 37 12.25 7.76 -18.99
CA ILE A 37 11.83 6.84 -20.05
C ILE A 37 10.62 7.49 -20.73
N ASP A 38 10.73 7.71 -22.04
CA ASP A 38 9.62 8.22 -22.86
C ASP A 38 8.60 7.09 -23.02
N VAL A 39 7.71 6.99 -22.05
CA VAL A 39 6.55 6.11 -22.12
C VAL A 39 5.54 6.80 -23.02
N GLY A 40 5.23 6.16 -24.15
CA GLY A 40 4.31 6.71 -25.17
C GLY A 40 2.93 7.08 -24.58
N PRO A 41 2.04 7.65 -25.41
CA PRO A 41 0.74 8.11 -24.93
C PRO A 41 -0.04 6.97 -24.25
N GLN A 42 -0.72 7.29 -23.15
CA GLN A 42 -1.60 6.34 -22.46
C GLN A 42 -2.75 5.94 -23.39
N VAL A 43 -3.00 4.63 -23.49
CA VAL A 43 -4.06 4.04 -24.31
C VAL A 43 -4.94 3.17 -23.41
N SER A 44 -6.25 3.13 -23.68
CA SER A 44 -7.15 2.25 -22.95
C SER A 44 -6.93 0.80 -23.39
N LEU A 45 -7.08 -0.15 -22.44
CA LEU A 45 -6.99 -1.58 -22.76
C LEU A 45 -8.00 -1.98 -23.86
N LYS A 46 -9.19 -1.38 -23.84
CA LYS A 46 -10.24 -1.64 -24.81
C LYS A 46 -9.84 -1.21 -26.23
N ASP A 47 -9.32 0.00 -26.38
CA ASP A 47 -8.86 0.50 -27.69
C ASP A 47 -7.71 -0.35 -28.22
N GLN A 48 -6.82 -0.78 -27.33
CA GLN A 48 -5.71 -1.64 -27.72
C GLN A 48 -6.21 -3.01 -28.20
N ILE A 49 -7.19 -3.63 -27.55
CA ILE A 49 -7.79 -4.90 -28.00
C ILE A 49 -8.50 -4.74 -29.34
N GLU A 50 -9.26 -3.65 -29.53
CA GLU A 50 -10.01 -3.38 -30.77
C GLU A 50 -9.07 -3.13 -31.96
N LEU A 51 -7.96 -2.42 -31.74
CA LEU A 51 -7.00 -2.09 -32.80
C LEU A 51 -6.38 -3.34 -33.45
N ASP A 52 -6.12 -4.38 -32.64
CA ASP A 52 -5.42 -5.58 -33.09
C ASP A 52 -6.37 -6.77 -33.32
N LYS A 53 -7.68 -6.53 -33.44
CA LYS A 53 -8.70 -7.60 -33.57
C LYS A 53 -8.53 -8.50 -34.80
N ASP A 54 -7.95 -7.95 -35.85
CA ASP A 54 -7.75 -8.63 -37.14
C ASP A 54 -6.36 -9.29 -37.23
N ASP A 55 -5.49 -9.11 -36.22
CA ASP A 55 -4.18 -9.75 -36.12
C ASP A 55 -4.23 -10.94 -35.15
N GLU A 56 -4.22 -12.15 -35.71
CA GLU A 56 -4.27 -13.39 -34.95
C GLU A 56 -3.08 -13.56 -33.98
N SER A 57 -1.90 -13.09 -34.37
CA SER A 57 -0.68 -13.22 -33.58
C SER A 57 -0.69 -12.31 -32.35
N LEU A 58 -1.11 -11.05 -32.54
CA LEU A 58 -1.22 -10.07 -31.46
C LEU A 58 -2.34 -10.43 -30.50
N ARG A 59 -3.46 -10.95 -30.99
CA ARG A 59 -4.54 -11.46 -30.14
C ARG A 59 -4.10 -12.59 -29.24
N ARG A 60 -3.43 -13.62 -29.79
CA ARG A 60 -2.92 -14.74 -28.98
C ARG A 60 -1.91 -14.27 -27.95
N TRP A 61 -1.03 -13.34 -28.33
CA TRP A 61 -0.04 -12.78 -27.41
C TRP A 61 -0.71 -12.00 -26.26
N LYS A 62 -1.73 -11.19 -26.53
CA LYS A 62 -2.50 -10.49 -25.48
C LYS A 62 -3.26 -11.44 -24.58
N GLU A 63 -3.89 -12.47 -25.14
CA GLU A 63 -4.57 -13.51 -24.36
C GLU A 63 -3.59 -14.23 -23.41
N GLN A 64 -2.34 -14.45 -23.84
CA GLN A 64 -1.31 -15.04 -22.97
C GLN A 64 -0.87 -14.10 -21.84
N LEU A 65 -0.78 -12.80 -22.09
CA LEU A 65 -0.33 -11.82 -21.10
C LEU A 65 -1.42 -11.45 -20.10
N LEU A 66 -2.61 -11.18 -20.60
CA LEU A 66 -3.70 -10.64 -19.80
C LEU A 66 -4.58 -11.74 -19.20
N GLY A 67 -4.42 -12.98 -19.67
CA GLY A 67 -5.29 -14.09 -19.33
C GLY A 67 -6.71 -13.88 -19.84
N SER A 68 -7.68 -14.48 -19.13
CA SER A 68 -9.11 -14.25 -19.38
C SER A 68 -9.53 -12.90 -18.78
N VAL A 69 -9.24 -11.80 -19.47
CA VAL A 69 -9.72 -10.48 -19.07
C VAL A 69 -11.24 -10.45 -19.15
N ASP A 70 -11.89 -10.17 -18.03
CA ASP A 70 -13.32 -9.90 -18.04
C ASP A 70 -13.56 -8.52 -18.67
N MET A 71 -14.13 -8.49 -19.87
CA MET A 71 -14.47 -7.25 -20.56
C MET A 71 -15.45 -6.37 -19.76
N ASN A 72 -16.19 -6.91 -18.79
CA ASN A 72 -17.01 -6.10 -17.88
C ASN A 72 -16.16 -5.34 -16.85
N SER A 73 -14.96 -5.84 -16.53
CA SER A 73 -14.00 -5.16 -15.65
C SER A 73 -13.14 -4.13 -16.39
N VAL A 74 -13.21 -4.09 -17.72
CA VAL A 74 -12.53 -3.12 -18.58
C VAL A 74 -13.46 -1.94 -18.84
N GLY A 75 -13.02 -0.76 -18.46
CA GLY A 75 -13.73 0.49 -18.65
C GLY A 75 -13.32 1.14 -19.97
N GLU A 76 -14.10 2.13 -20.42
CA GLU A 76 -13.70 3.02 -21.52
C GLU A 76 -12.78 4.15 -21.04
N THR A 77 -12.39 4.12 -19.76
CA THR A 77 -11.54 5.15 -19.15
C THR A 77 -10.07 4.81 -19.33
N LEU A 78 -9.26 5.85 -19.56
CA LEU A 78 -7.80 5.72 -19.58
C LEU A 78 -7.25 5.33 -18.21
N ASP A 79 -7.90 5.80 -17.14
CA ASP A 79 -7.41 5.62 -15.79
C ASP A 79 -7.72 4.23 -15.22
N PRO A 80 -6.71 3.48 -14.76
CA PRO A 80 -6.93 2.28 -13.97
C PRO A 80 -7.54 2.59 -12.60
N GLU A 81 -8.21 1.61 -12.00
CA GLU A 81 -8.76 1.70 -10.65
C GLU A 81 -8.24 0.52 -9.82
N VAL A 82 -7.59 0.81 -8.70
CA VAL A 82 -7.12 -0.18 -7.73
C VAL A 82 -7.85 0.03 -6.41
N LYS A 83 -8.45 -1.03 -5.88
CA LYS A 83 -9.05 -1.04 -4.53
C LYS A 83 -8.28 -1.97 -3.64
N ILE A 84 -7.63 -1.43 -2.62
CA ILE A 84 -6.98 -2.22 -1.59
C ILE A 84 -8.07 -2.77 -0.66
N LEU A 85 -8.29 -4.08 -0.71
CA LEU A 85 -9.34 -4.78 0.02
C LEU A 85 -8.90 -5.20 1.42
N ALA A 86 -7.63 -5.60 1.57
CA ALA A 86 -7.07 -5.97 2.86
C ALA A 86 -5.55 -5.75 2.90
N VAL A 87 -5.06 -5.36 4.07
CA VAL A 87 -3.65 -5.45 4.45
C VAL A 87 -3.58 -6.42 5.63
N SER A 88 -2.76 -7.45 5.51
CA SER A 88 -2.63 -8.49 6.54
C SER A 88 -1.18 -8.68 6.96
N ILE A 89 -0.98 -8.99 8.24
CA ILE A 89 0.32 -9.35 8.79
C ILE A 89 0.33 -10.85 9.07
N LEU A 90 1.26 -11.56 8.43
CA LEU A 90 1.48 -12.98 8.62
C LEU A 90 2.69 -13.16 9.50
N SER A 91 2.55 -13.90 10.61
CA SER A 91 3.67 -14.28 11.47
C SER A 91 3.66 -15.79 11.65
N PRO A 92 4.80 -16.49 11.54
CA PRO A 92 4.85 -17.93 11.77
C PRO A 92 4.26 -18.32 13.12
N GLY A 93 3.36 -19.30 13.13
CA GLY A 93 2.74 -19.84 14.34
C GLY A 93 1.64 -18.96 14.96
N MET A 94 1.22 -17.89 14.29
CA MET A 94 0.11 -17.02 14.71
C MET A 94 -0.95 -16.97 13.60
N PRO A 95 -2.24 -16.75 13.94
CA PRO A 95 -3.25 -16.40 12.95
C PRO A 95 -2.90 -15.09 12.23
N ASP A 96 -3.29 -14.99 10.95
CA ASP A 96 -3.15 -13.76 10.17
C ASP A 96 -3.89 -12.60 10.85
N ILE A 97 -3.21 -11.47 11.01
CA ILE A 97 -3.82 -10.24 11.51
C ILE A 97 -4.31 -9.45 10.30
N VAL A 98 -5.62 -9.44 10.06
CA VAL A 98 -6.23 -8.61 9.00
C VAL A 98 -6.48 -7.21 9.55
N LEU A 99 -5.91 -6.20 8.91
CA LEU A 99 -6.00 -4.81 9.35
C LEU A 99 -7.22 -4.13 8.73
N PRO A 100 -8.11 -3.52 9.54
CA PRO A 100 -9.25 -2.78 9.01
C PRO A 100 -8.78 -1.51 8.28
N ILE A 101 -9.38 -1.23 7.13
CA ILE A 101 -9.10 -0.04 6.33
C ILE A 101 -10.40 0.79 6.26
N PRO A 102 -10.40 2.06 6.74
CA PRO A 102 -9.29 2.76 7.37
C PRO A 102 -9.03 2.28 8.82
N PRO A 103 -7.85 2.60 9.39
CA PRO A 103 -7.57 2.38 10.81
C PRO A 103 -8.61 3.06 11.71
N ALA A 104 -8.90 2.44 12.85
CA ALA A 104 -9.74 3.07 13.87
C ALA A 104 -9.06 4.34 14.43
N PRO A 105 -9.79 5.47 14.56
CA PRO A 105 -9.22 6.71 15.06
C PRO A 105 -8.74 6.55 16.50
N ASN A 106 -7.61 7.19 16.83
CA ASN A 106 -7.00 7.20 18.17
C ASN A 106 -6.59 5.83 18.74
N CYS A 107 -6.59 4.78 17.92
CA CYS A 107 -6.18 3.43 18.32
C CYS A 107 -4.87 3.03 17.62
N LYS A 108 -4.12 2.10 18.24
CA LYS A 108 -3.04 1.40 17.55
C LYS A 108 -3.65 0.46 16.52
N TRP A 109 -3.17 0.54 15.28
CA TRP A 109 -3.68 -0.29 14.19
C TRP A 109 -3.34 -1.76 14.42
N PHE A 110 -2.14 -2.02 14.94
CA PHE A 110 -1.70 -3.35 15.38
C PHE A 110 -0.58 -3.27 16.42
N THR A 111 -0.20 -4.42 16.96
CA THR A 111 0.95 -4.60 17.85
C THR A 111 1.76 -5.79 17.38
N LEU A 112 3.07 -5.62 17.23
CA LEU A 112 4.00 -6.68 16.90
C LEU A 112 4.83 -7.09 18.11
N LYS A 113 5.18 -8.37 18.16
CA LYS A 113 6.21 -8.86 19.09
C LYS A 113 7.60 -8.45 18.57
N GLU A 114 8.50 -8.10 19.46
CA GLU A 114 9.88 -7.78 19.11
C GLU A 114 10.64 -9.04 18.64
N GLY A 115 11.55 -8.89 17.69
CA GLY A 115 12.33 -10.00 17.14
C GLY A 115 11.51 -11.08 16.42
N SER A 116 10.21 -10.87 16.18
CA SER A 116 9.36 -11.81 15.43
C SER A 116 9.52 -11.59 13.94
N LYS A 117 9.46 -12.68 13.19
CA LYS A 117 9.39 -12.65 11.73
C LYS A 117 7.97 -12.35 11.29
N TYR A 118 7.80 -11.52 10.26
CA TYR A 118 6.50 -11.25 9.67
C TYR A 118 6.60 -11.05 8.16
N ARG A 119 5.46 -11.16 7.48
CA ARG A 119 5.25 -10.75 6.09
C ARG A 119 4.01 -9.88 6.02
N LEU A 120 4.04 -8.88 5.15
CA LEU A 120 2.83 -8.15 4.77
C LEU A 120 2.20 -8.86 3.57
N LYS A 121 0.87 -8.96 3.58
CA LYS A 121 0.07 -9.44 2.46
C LYS A 121 -0.96 -8.39 2.09
N PHE A 122 -1.00 -8.07 0.82
CA PHE A 122 -1.96 -7.13 0.25
C PHE A 122 -2.95 -7.91 -0.60
N THR A 123 -4.24 -7.65 -0.38
CA THR A 123 -5.31 -8.14 -1.25
C THR A 123 -5.95 -6.94 -1.92
N PHE A 124 -6.01 -6.90 -3.25
CA PHE A 124 -6.54 -5.77 -3.99
C PHE A 124 -7.19 -6.19 -5.30
N SER A 125 -8.17 -5.41 -5.77
CA SER A 125 -8.78 -5.60 -7.10
C SER A 125 -8.32 -4.51 -8.06
N VAL A 126 -8.21 -4.87 -9.33
CA VAL A 126 -7.89 -3.94 -10.43
C VAL A 126 -9.04 -3.94 -11.42
N SER A 127 -9.49 -2.76 -11.82
CA SER A 127 -10.52 -2.55 -12.83
C SER A 127 -10.18 -1.37 -13.76
N ASN A 128 -11.00 -1.20 -14.78
CA ASN A 128 -10.97 -0.19 -15.82
C ASN A 128 -9.82 -0.35 -16.83
N ASN A 129 -8.57 -0.26 -16.39
CA ASN A 129 -7.40 -0.36 -17.26
C ASN A 129 -6.26 -1.12 -16.55
N ILE A 130 -5.16 -1.40 -17.27
CA ILE A 130 -3.94 -1.95 -16.68
C ILE A 130 -3.33 -0.90 -15.74
N VAL A 131 -2.96 -1.31 -14.53
CA VAL A 131 -2.13 -0.48 -13.65
C VAL A 131 -0.66 -0.84 -13.86
N CYS A 132 0.12 0.13 -14.31
CA CYS A 132 1.54 -0.03 -14.60
C CYS A 132 2.38 0.42 -13.41
N GLY A 133 3.26 -0.46 -12.94
CA GLY A 133 4.23 -0.10 -11.90
C GLY A 133 3.61 0.25 -10.54
N LEU A 134 2.55 -0.48 -10.14
CA LEU A 134 1.97 -0.32 -8.81
C LEU A 134 3.04 -0.56 -7.75
N ARG A 135 3.17 0.40 -6.83
CA ARG A 135 4.24 0.50 -5.85
C ARG A 135 3.66 0.67 -4.46
N TYR A 136 4.20 -0.09 -3.53
CA TYR A 136 3.99 0.11 -2.10
C TYR A 136 5.06 1.06 -1.58
N VAL A 137 4.65 2.14 -0.92
CA VAL A 137 5.55 3.08 -0.23
C VAL A 137 5.22 3.09 1.25
N ASN A 138 6.23 3.08 2.10
CA ASN A 138 6.06 3.09 3.54
C ASN A 138 7.19 3.85 4.23
N SER A 139 6.81 4.81 5.06
CA SER A 139 7.72 5.54 5.94
C SER A 139 7.34 5.26 7.38
N VAL A 140 8.32 4.95 8.23
CA VAL A 140 8.11 4.64 9.65
C VAL A 140 8.92 5.60 10.51
N TRP A 141 8.28 6.15 11.53
CA TRP A 141 8.88 7.05 12.50
C TRP A 141 8.74 6.52 13.92
N LYS A 142 9.72 6.88 14.74
CA LYS A 142 9.72 6.61 16.17
C LYS A 142 10.13 7.87 16.92
N THR A 143 9.27 8.35 17.80
CA THR A 143 9.49 9.58 18.56
C THR A 143 9.80 10.78 17.63
N GLY A 144 9.10 10.86 16.50
CA GLY A 144 9.26 11.91 15.49
C GLY A 144 10.47 11.75 14.55
N ILE A 145 11.35 10.77 14.79
CA ILE A 145 12.52 10.51 13.94
C ILE A 145 12.17 9.41 12.93
N LYS A 146 12.41 9.65 11.64
CA LYS A 146 12.24 8.62 10.59
C LYS A 146 13.27 7.51 10.82
N VAL A 147 12.80 6.29 11.04
CA VAL A 147 13.63 5.11 11.29
C VAL A 147 13.68 4.15 10.10
N GLU A 148 12.71 4.26 9.17
CA GLU A 148 12.62 3.41 7.99
C GLU A 148 11.92 4.15 6.84
N SER A 149 12.37 3.86 5.62
CA SER A 149 11.73 4.23 4.36
C SER A 149 11.82 3.04 3.42
N ALA A 150 10.69 2.61 2.86
CA ALA A 150 10.63 1.49 1.93
C ALA A 150 9.79 1.88 0.70
N LYS A 151 10.33 1.59 -0.49
CA LYS A 151 9.64 1.68 -1.78
C LYS A 151 9.77 0.34 -2.47
N LEU A 152 8.66 -0.36 -2.68
CA LEU A 152 8.64 -1.69 -3.32
C LEU A 152 7.74 -1.68 -4.55
N MET A 153 8.32 -2.00 -5.70
CA MET A 153 7.57 -2.26 -6.94
C MET A 153 6.80 -3.59 -6.80
N LEU A 154 5.47 -3.53 -6.77
CA LEU A 154 4.61 -4.70 -6.72
C LEU A 154 4.46 -5.31 -8.12
N GLY A 155 4.37 -4.46 -9.15
CA GLY A 155 4.37 -4.87 -10.55
C GLY A 155 3.26 -4.21 -11.38
N THR A 156 2.97 -4.83 -12.53
CA THR A 156 1.90 -4.43 -13.45
C THR A 156 0.76 -5.43 -13.34
N PHE A 157 -0.46 -4.93 -13.24
CA PHE A 157 -1.65 -5.76 -13.01
C PHE A 157 -2.75 -5.43 -14.02
N SER A 158 -3.31 -6.44 -14.65
CA SER A 158 -4.45 -6.31 -15.56
C SER A 158 -5.76 -6.27 -14.79
N PRO A 159 -6.82 -5.66 -15.34
CA PRO A 159 -8.16 -5.76 -14.76
C PRO A 159 -8.67 -7.20 -14.82
N GLN A 160 -9.21 -7.69 -13.71
CA GLN A 160 -9.82 -9.02 -13.61
C GLN A 160 -10.82 -9.07 -12.46
N ALA A 161 -11.74 -10.04 -12.50
CA ALA A 161 -12.77 -10.22 -11.47
C ALA A 161 -12.19 -10.72 -10.13
N GLU A 162 -11.15 -11.54 -10.18
CA GLU A 162 -10.52 -12.10 -8.98
C GLU A 162 -9.51 -11.12 -8.37
N ALA A 163 -9.52 -10.98 -7.04
CA ALA A 163 -8.56 -10.11 -6.35
C ALA A 163 -7.14 -10.67 -6.42
N TYR A 164 -6.18 -9.80 -6.65
CA TYR A 164 -4.77 -10.12 -6.53
C TYR A 164 -4.38 -10.27 -5.06
N VAL A 165 -3.43 -11.17 -4.81
CA VAL A 165 -2.78 -11.34 -3.52
C VAL A 165 -1.28 -11.20 -3.73
N TYR A 166 -0.68 -10.24 -3.04
CA TYR A 166 0.77 -10.02 -3.06
C TYR A 166 1.32 -10.20 -1.66
N GLU A 167 2.27 -11.12 -1.49
CA GLU A 167 3.01 -11.30 -0.23
C GLU A 167 4.41 -10.69 -0.34
N MET A 168 4.74 -9.79 0.59
CA MET A 168 6.07 -9.22 0.70
C MET A 168 7.07 -10.25 1.26
N ASN A 169 8.36 -9.93 1.07
CA ASN A 169 9.45 -10.70 1.67
C ASN A 169 9.35 -10.72 3.20
N GLU A 170 9.91 -11.77 3.81
CA GLU A 170 9.95 -11.90 5.26
C GLU A 170 10.88 -10.84 5.88
N GLU A 171 10.34 -10.11 6.85
CA GLU A 171 11.05 -9.12 7.65
C GLU A 171 11.10 -9.56 9.11
N LYS A 172 11.95 -8.91 9.92
CA LYS A 172 12.07 -9.17 11.34
C LYS A 172 11.96 -7.87 12.12
N THR A 173 11.06 -7.83 13.09
CA THR A 173 10.91 -6.66 13.95
C THR A 173 12.17 -6.41 14.77
N PRO A 174 12.53 -5.15 15.04
CA PRO A 174 13.65 -4.83 15.91
C PRO A 174 13.42 -5.36 17.33
N SER A 175 14.50 -5.57 18.08
CA SER A 175 14.45 -6.14 19.43
C SER A 175 15.30 -5.37 20.43
N GLY A 176 14.91 -5.42 21.69
CA GLY A 176 15.61 -4.77 22.80
C GLY A 176 14.78 -3.65 23.43
N VAL A 177 15.17 -3.22 24.63
CA VAL A 177 14.42 -2.22 25.40
C VAL A 177 14.20 -0.93 24.60
N PHE A 178 15.20 -0.52 23.82
CA PHE A 178 15.10 0.65 22.96
C PHE A 178 14.25 0.43 21.70
N ALA A 179 14.05 -0.80 21.22
CA ALA A 179 13.20 -1.05 20.05
C ALA A 179 11.70 -1.08 20.40
N ARG A 180 11.35 -1.32 21.65
CA ARG A 180 9.96 -1.38 22.09
C ARG A 180 9.36 0.04 22.17
N GLY A 181 8.05 0.13 21.97
CA GLY A 181 7.29 1.37 22.08
C GLY A 181 6.41 1.63 20.87
N SER A 182 5.91 2.86 20.79
CA SER A 182 5.01 3.32 19.73
C SER A 182 5.78 3.86 18.53
N TYR A 183 5.26 3.51 17.36
CA TYR A 183 5.69 3.97 16.05
C TYR A 183 4.52 4.64 15.34
N SER A 184 4.83 5.57 14.46
CA SER A 184 3.89 6.09 13.47
C SER A 184 4.38 5.68 12.09
N ALA A 185 3.45 5.43 11.18
CA ALA A 185 3.78 5.09 9.81
C ALA A 185 2.79 5.72 8.84
N ARG A 186 3.28 5.96 7.63
CA ARG A 186 2.53 6.43 6.48
C ARG A 186 2.80 5.46 5.35
N THR A 187 1.75 4.80 4.90
CA THR A 187 1.79 3.85 3.80
C THR A 187 0.96 4.39 2.63
N GLY A 188 1.44 4.17 1.40
CA GLY A 188 0.75 4.51 0.17
C GLY A 188 0.84 3.41 -0.90
N PHE A 189 -0.14 3.39 -1.79
CA PHE A 189 -0.14 2.60 -3.02
C PHE A 189 -0.23 3.55 -4.21
N ILE A 190 0.83 3.62 -5.02
CA ILE A 190 1.01 4.61 -6.08
C ILE A 190 1.52 3.90 -7.34
N ASP A 191 1.10 4.31 -8.53
CA ASP A 191 1.62 3.78 -9.81
C ASP A 191 2.65 4.70 -10.49
N ASP A 192 3.13 4.30 -11.66
CA ASP A 192 4.09 5.09 -12.44
C ASP A 192 3.51 6.40 -12.99
N ASP A 193 2.17 6.47 -13.14
CA ASP A 193 1.44 7.69 -13.52
C ASP A 193 1.22 8.64 -12.32
N ARG A 194 1.76 8.28 -11.13
CA ARG A 194 1.65 9.00 -9.85
C ARG A 194 0.23 9.07 -9.29
N LYS A 195 -0.66 8.17 -9.73
CA LYS A 195 -1.99 8.03 -9.15
C LYS A 195 -1.88 7.30 -7.81
N CYS A 196 -2.35 7.96 -6.75
CA CYS A 196 -2.45 7.36 -5.42
C CYS A 196 -3.81 6.67 -5.25
N TYR A 197 -3.79 5.37 -4.93
CA TYR A 197 -4.99 4.55 -4.78
C TYR A 197 -5.44 4.41 -3.34
N LEU A 198 -4.48 4.45 -2.41
CA LEU A 198 -4.72 4.41 -0.99
C LEU A 198 -3.54 5.06 -0.28
N GLU A 199 -3.83 5.95 0.67
CA GLU A 199 -2.86 6.48 1.62
C GLU A 199 -3.42 6.35 3.03
N ILE A 200 -2.63 5.78 3.94
CA ILE A 200 -3.01 5.57 5.33
C ILE A 200 -1.90 6.06 6.25
N ASN A 201 -2.28 6.91 7.20
CA ASN A 201 -1.47 7.25 8.35
C ASN A 201 -1.97 6.45 9.56
N TYR A 202 -1.06 5.78 10.25
CA TYR A 202 -1.41 4.93 11.40
C TYR A 202 -0.31 4.90 12.45
N THR A 203 -0.66 4.36 13.63
CA THR A 203 0.32 4.08 14.68
C THR A 203 0.26 2.61 15.06
N PHE A 204 1.40 2.05 15.47
CA PHE A 204 1.49 0.66 15.92
C PHE A 204 2.52 0.55 17.05
N ASP A 205 2.49 -0.55 17.78
CA ASP A 205 3.43 -0.81 18.87
C ASP A 205 4.33 -2.01 18.57
N ILE A 206 5.59 -1.93 19.02
CA ILE A 206 6.45 -3.11 19.18
C ILE A 206 6.58 -3.39 20.68
N ARG A 207 6.23 -4.61 21.09
CA ARG A 207 6.21 -5.04 22.49
C ARG A 207 7.01 -6.32 22.68
N LYS A 208 7.31 -6.65 23.94
CA LYS A 208 8.02 -7.90 24.28
C LYS A 208 7.23 -9.15 23.91
N GLU A 209 5.91 -9.08 24.06
CA GLU A 209 4.98 -10.16 23.72
C GLU A 209 3.89 -9.63 22.79
N TRP A 210 3.22 -10.52 22.07
CA TRP A 210 2.04 -10.20 21.29
C TRP A 210 0.94 -9.63 22.19
N ALA A 211 0.07 -8.78 21.64
CA ALA A 211 -1.18 -8.46 22.31
C ALA A 211 -1.96 -9.77 22.47
N SER A 212 -2.16 -10.21 23.70
CA SER A 212 -3.00 -11.37 23.99
C SER A 212 -4.38 -11.09 23.43
N ALA A 213 -4.88 -11.98 22.54
CA ALA A 213 -6.24 -11.94 22.08
C ALA A 213 -7.12 -11.89 23.33
N ALA A 214 -7.85 -10.79 23.53
CA ALA A 214 -8.89 -10.75 24.52
C ALA A 214 -9.91 -11.81 24.10
N THR A 215 -9.88 -12.97 24.76
CA THR A 215 -11.01 -13.90 24.77
C THR A 215 -12.20 -13.14 25.31
N ASN A 216 -13.08 -12.72 24.40
CA ASN A 216 -14.48 -12.44 24.72
C ASN A 216 -15.27 -13.73 24.66
#